data_AF-F0YSU0-F1
#
_entry.id   AF-F0YSU0-F1
#
_cell.length_a   1.000
_cell.length_b   1.000
_cell.length_c   1.000
_cell.angle_alpha   90.00
_cell.angle_beta   90.00
_cell.angle_gamma   90.00
#
_symmetry.space_group_name_H-M   'P 1'
#
loop_
_entity.id
_entity.type
_entity.pdbx_description
1 polymer ?
#
loop_
_entity_poly.entity_id
_entity_poly.type
_entity_poly.pdbx_seq_one_letter_code
_entity_poly.pdbx_strand_id
1 'polypeptide(L)'
;GDNDPIDVLQLNSKPCRRGSVHRVRVLGALALVDSGETDWKLLVVNVDDVAEKDATKWRHIDEIPQTRIDEIRNWFKMYKTAEGKPENVYALDGKAVDPEHAMRVAKRTHQHWKDFVNGQAKCITSCHSQDCHGQDIPCWVGVDDGADL
;
A
#
# COMPACT_ATOMS: atom_id res chain seq x y z
N GLY A 1 1.04 -7.20 -8.65
CA GLY A 1 1.00 -7.04 -7.18
C GLY A 1 1.88 -8.08 -6.53
N ASP A 2 2.19 -7.88 -5.25
CA ASP A 2 3.19 -8.57 -4.43
C ASP A 2 2.65 -9.79 -3.64
N ASN A 3 1.40 -10.20 -3.89
CA ASN A 3 0.72 -11.33 -3.23
C ASN A 3 0.46 -11.16 -1.71
N ASP A 4 0.59 -9.94 -1.19
CA ASP A 4 0.29 -9.59 0.21
C ASP A 4 -0.97 -8.70 0.32
N PRO A 5 -1.56 -8.57 1.53
CA PRO A 5 -2.55 -7.52 1.80
C PRO A 5 -1.96 -6.14 1.54
N ILE A 6 -2.78 -5.20 1.03
CA ILE A 6 -2.31 -3.84 0.73
C ILE A 6 -1.70 -3.16 1.96
N ASP A 7 -0.55 -2.51 1.75
CA ASP A 7 0.18 -1.85 2.81
C ASP A 7 -0.40 -0.50 3.20
N VAL A 8 -0.28 -0.17 4.48
CA VAL A 8 -0.86 1.03 5.08
C VAL A 8 0.17 1.75 5.96
N LEU A 9 0.35 3.04 5.70
CA LEU A 9 1.17 3.96 6.49
C LEU A 9 0.26 4.89 7.28
N GLN A 10 0.18 4.65 8.58
CA GLN A 10 -0.57 5.50 9.48
C GLN A 10 0.27 6.72 9.89
N LEU A 11 -0.26 7.92 9.63
CA LEU A 11 0.46 9.19 9.80
C LEU A 11 0.22 9.83 11.17
N ASN A 12 0.10 9.01 12.20
CA ASN A 12 0.02 9.48 13.58
C ASN A 12 1.39 9.94 14.13
N SER A 13 1.34 10.86 15.08
CA SER A 13 2.41 11.37 15.92
C SER A 13 2.91 10.36 16.94
N LYS A 14 2.03 9.50 17.46
CA LYS A 14 2.38 8.48 18.46
C LYS A 14 2.44 7.08 17.83
N PRO A 15 3.35 6.21 18.25
CA PRO A 15 3.38 4.83 17.77
C PRO A 15 2.09 4.05 18.09
N CYS A 16 1.69 3.19 17.16
CA CYS A 16 0.63 2.20 17.39
C CYS A 16 1.16 0.99 18.18
N ARG A 17 0.26 0.34 18.92
CA ARG A 17 0.56 -0.95 19.55
C ARG A 17 0.49 -2.05 18.50
N ARG A 18 1.50 -2.93 18.43
CA ARG A 18 1.45 -4.09 17.51
C ARG A 18 0.20 -4.95 17.75
N GLY A 19 -0.52 -5.27 16.68
CA GLY A 19 -1.76 -6.05 16.72
C GLY A 19 -3.02 -5.26 17.08
N SER A 20 -2.94 -3.93 17.25
CA SER A 20 -4.15 -3.12 17.42
C SER A 20 -4.90 -2.94 16.10
N VAL A 21 -6.21 -2.73 16.20
CA VAL A 21 -7.10 -2.43 15.07
C VAL A 21 -7.61 -1.01 15.23
N HIS A 22 -7.46 -0.20 14.20
CA HIS A 22 -7.87 1.20 14.20
C HIS A 22 -8.82 1.48 13.04
N ARG A 23 -9.84 2.30 13.28
CA ARG A 23 -10.58 2.92 12.17
C ARG A 23 -9.74 4.06 11.62
N VAL A 24 -9.54 4.04 10.32
CA VAL A 24 -8.70 5.01 9.64
C VAL A 24 -9.43 5.67 8.48
N ARG A 25 -9.02 6.89 8.15
CA ARG A 25 -9.39 7.58 6.91
C ARG A 25 -8.23 7.49 5.95
N VAL A 26 -8.52 7.10 4.70
CA VAL A 26 -7.56 7.14 3.60
C VAL A 26 -7.41 8.58 3.11
N LEU A 27 -6.16 9.03 3.00
CA LEU A 27 -5.77 10.38 2.58
C LEU A 27 -5.16 10.39 1.17
N GLY A 28 -4.66 9.25 0.70
CA GLY A 28 -4.01 9.08 -0.59
C GLY A 28 -3.20 7.78 -0.63
N ALA A 29 -2.36 7.62 -1.64
CA ALA A 29 -1.44 6.49 -1.73
C ALA A 29 -0.19 6.81 -2.56
N LEU A 30 0.88 6.04 -2.35
CA LEU A 30 2.06 6.02 -3.22
C LEU A 30 2.12 4.69 -3.97
N ALA A 31 2.44 4.73 -5.27
CA ALA A 31 2.64 3.56 -6.11
C ALA A 31 4.13 3.23 -6.19
N LEU A 32 4.63 2.40 -5.27
CA LEU A 32 6.01 1.90 -5.33
C LEU A 32 6.07 0.78 -6.38
N VAL A 33 7.15 0.73 -7.14
CA VAL A 33 7.49 -0.43 -7.98
C VAL A 33 8.68 -1.10 -7.33
N ASP A 34 8.40 -2.25 -6.72
CA ASP A 34 9.39 -3.05 -6.01
C ASP A 34 9.70 -4.28 -6.83
N SER A 35 10.93 -4.38 -7.35
CA SER A 35 11.41 -5.56 -8.05
C SER A 35 10.52 -6.02 -9.24
N GLY A 36 9.80 -5.07 -9.86
CA GLY A 36 8.89 -5.32 -10.98
C GLY A 36 7.42 -5.50 -10.59
N GLU A 37 7.09 -5.46 -9.30
CA GLU A 37 5.74 -5.60 -8.79
C GLU A 37 5.20 -4.27 -8.26
N THR A 38 3.91 -4.02 -8.51
CA THR A 38 3.21 -2.87 -7.94
C THR A 38 2.97 -3.08 -6.44
N ASP A 39 3.53 -2.19 -5.63
CA ASP A 39 3.45 -2.20 -4.18
C ASP A 39 2.83 -0.86 -3.70
N TRP A 40 1.53 -0.92 -3.39
CA TRP A 40 0.75 0.26 -3.01
C TRP A 40 0.91 0.56 -1.52
N LYS A 41 1.32 1.79 -1.20
CA LYS A 41 1.38 2.29 0.18
C LYS A 41 0.26 3.28 0.43
N LEU A 42 -0.84 2.84 1.07
CA LEU A 42 -1.93 3.75 1.45
C LEU A 42 -1.48 4.68 2.58
N LEU A 43 -1.82 5.96 2.47
CA LEU A 43 -1.57 6.96 3.50
C LEU A 43 -2.85 7.20 4.29
N VAL A 44 -2.82 7.02 5.61
CA VAL A 44 -4.03 7.05 6.43
C VAL A 44 -3.85 7.80 7.75
N VAL A 45 -4.96 8.19 8.36
CA VAL A 45 -4.99 8.72 9.73
C VAL A 45 -6.06 8.05 10.58
N ASN A 46 -5.78 7.84 11.86
CA ASN A 46 -6.75 7.33 12.83
C ASN A 46 -7.86 8.37 13.07
N VAL A 47 -9.12 7.98 12.88
CA VAL A 47 -10.27 8.89 13.06
C VAL A 47 -10.73 9.02 14.51
N ASP A 48 -10.25 8.14 15.39
CA ASP A 48 -10.65 8.07 16.80
C ASP A 48 -9.63 8.73 17.74
N ASP A 49 -8.47 9.16 17.23
CA ASP A 49 -7.44 9.81 18.03
C ASP A 49 -7.70 11.32 18.17
N VAL A 50 -8.55 11.67 19.13
CA VAL A 50 -8.92 13.06 19.45
C VAL A 50 -7.73 13.91 19.92
N ALA A 51 -6.60 13.30 20.28
CA ALA A 51 -5.39 14.02 20.68
C ALA A 51 -4.61 14.57 19.47
N GLU A 52 -4.83 14.03 18.27
CA GLU A 52 -4.18 14.49 17.04
C GLU A 52 -4.95 15.63 16.38
N LYS A 53 -4.81 16.83 16.94
CA LYS A 53 -5.54 18.02 16.48
C LYS A 53 -5.32 18.37 14.99
N ASP A 54 -4.17 18.03 14.43
CA ASP A 54 -3.83 18.36 13.03
C ASP A 54 -4.11 17.19 12.09
N ALA A 55 -3.75 15.96 12.46
CA ALA A 55 -3.98 14.79 11.61
C ALA A 55 -5.46 14.42 11.51
N THR A 56 -6.27 14.61 12.56
CA THR A 56 -7.72 14.38 12.49
C THR A 56 -8.43 15.34 11.54
N LYS A 57 -7.79 16.44 11.14
CA LYS A 57 -8.33 17.39 10.14
C LYS A 57 -8.03 16.97 8.72
N TRP A 58 -6.97 16.21 8.47
CA TRP A 58 -6.66 15.74 7.12
C TRP A 58 -7.80 14.89 6.54
N ARG A 59 -8.15 15.22 5.31
CA ARG A 59 -9.13 14.59 4.42
C ARG A 59 -8.48 14.27 3.07
N HIS A 60 -7.52 15.10 2.66
CA HIS A 60 -6.86 15.00 1.36
C HIS A 60 -5.33 15.01 1.51
N ILE A 61 -4.66 14.52 0.46
CA ILE A 61 -3.20 14.37 0.41
C ILE A 61 -2.46 15.72 0.42
N ASP A 62 -3.08 16.75 -0.15
CA ASP A 62 -2.57 18.13 -0.26
C ASP A 62 -2.60 18.90 1.07
N GLU A 63 -3.38 18.43 2.05
CA GLU A 63 -3.41 18.99 3.40
C GLU A 63 -2.25 18.47 4.27
N ILE A 64 -1.53 17.45 3.81
CA ILE A 64 -0.37 16.88 4.49
C ILE A 64 0.87 17.72 4.16
N PRO A 65 1.71 18.09 5.15
CA PRO A 65 2.95 18.79 4.88
C PRO A 65 3.79 18.05 3.83
N GLN A 66 4.16 18.74 2.75
CA GLN A 66 4.91 18.14 1.64
C GLN A 66 6.22 17.47 2.13
N THR A 67 6.88 18.07 3.11
CA THR A 67 8.09 17.51 3.74
C THR A 67 7.85 16.11 4.30
N ARG A 68 6.67 15.84 4.87
CA ARG A 68 6.31 14.53 5.42
C ARG A 68 6.13 13.49 4.31
N ILE A 69 5.51 13.90 3.20
CA ILE A 69 5.37 13.02 2.01
C ILE A 69 6.75 12.73 1.40
N ASP A 70 7.61 13.73 1.34
CA ASP A 70 8.97 13.58 0.80
C ASP A 70 9.85 12.68 1.68
N GLU A 71 9.73 12.77 3.01
CA GLU A 71 10.40 11.87 3.95
C GLU A 71 9.97 10.42 3.76
N ILE A 72 8.65 10.16 3.64
CA ILE A 72 8.11 8.82 3.36
C ILE A 72 8.64 8.30 2.02
N ARG A 73 8.58 9.13 0.98
CA ARG A 73 9.06 8.78 -0.36
C ARG A 73 10.55 8.44 -0.33
N ASN A 74 11.37 9.26 0.34
CA ASN A 74 12.79 9.01 0.44
C ASN A 74 13.09 7.73 1.24
N TRP A 75 12.33 7.44 2.30
CA TRP A 75 12.50 6.21 3.07
C TRP A 75 12.27 4.97 2.19
N PHE A 76 11.14 4.89 1.48
CA PHE A 76 10.82 3.76 0.62
C PHE A 76 11.69 3.66 -0.63
N LYS A 77 12.21 4.79 -1.13
CA LYS A 77 13.22 4.79 -2.19
C LYS A 77 14.51 4.09 -1.73
N MET A 78 14.93 4.34 -0.49
CA MET A 78 16.27 3.98 -0.01
C MET A 78 16.33 2.72 0.85
N TYR A 79 15.22 2.23 1.44
CA TYR A 79 15.28 1.25 2.54
C TYR A 79 16.02 -0.05 2.22
N LYS A 80 16.02 -0.48 0.95
CA LYS A 80 16.71 -1.70 0.49
C LYS A 80 18.18 -1.49 0.13
N THR A 81 18.65 -0.25 0.03
CA THR A 81 20.03 0.05 -0.37
C THR A 81 21.05 -0.37 0.69
N ALA A 82 20.65 -0.38 1.97
CA ALA A 82 21.46 -0.93 3.07
C ALA A 82 21.73 -2.45 2.90
N GLU A 83 20.91 -3.16 2.15
CA GLU A 83 21.07 -4.59 1.82
C GLU A 83 21.84 -4.82 0.51
N GLY A 84 22.35 -3.75 -0.13
CA GLY A 84 23.05 -3.82 -1.42
C GLY A 84 22.12 -3.91 -2.64
N LYS A 85 20.82 -3.75 -2.47
CA LYS A 85 19.84 -3.68 -3.57
C LYS A 85 19.79 -2.26 -4.18
N PRO A 86 19.34 -2.10 -5.44
CA PRO A 86 19.15 -0.78 -6.03
C PRO A 86 18.06 0.02 -5.31
N GLU A 87 18.01 1.33 -5.59
CA GLU A 87 16.91 2.18 -5.15
C GLU A 87 15.59 1.70 -5.75
N ASN A 88 14.52 1.75 -4.96
CA ASN A 88 13.18 1.50 -5.50
C ASN A 88 12.73 2.68 -6.36
N VAL A 89 11.86 2.40 -7.32
CA VAL A 89 11.27 3.41 -8.20
C VAL A 89 9.79 3.55 -7.90
N TYR A 90 9.22 4.67 -8.34
CA TYR A 90 7.78 4.92 -8.22
C TYR A 90 7.15 4.99 -9.59
N ALA A 91 5.93 4.50 -9.70
CA ALA A 91 5.05 4.85 -10.80
C ALA A 91 4.49 6.28 -10.60
N LEU A 92 3.72 6.77 -11.58
CA LEU A 92 3.03 8.08 -11.50
C LEU A 92 3.97 9.25 -11.14
N ASP A 93 5.21 9.22 -11.64
CA ASP A 93 6.28 10.18 -11.33
C ASP A 93 6.57 10.34 -9.82
N GLY A 94 6.23 9.35 -8.99
CA GLY A 94 6.37 9.44 -7.53
C GLY A 94 5.37 10.37 -6.85
N LYS A 95 4.33 10.81 -7.56
CA LYS A 95 3.25 11.62 -6.99
C LYS A 95 2.33 10.75 -6.16
N ALA A 96 1.91 11.29 -5.02
CA ALA A 96 0.86 10.65 -4.25
C ALA A 96 -0.48 10.87 -4.94
N VAL A 97 -1.27 9.81 -5.07
CA VAL A 97 -2.62 9.89 -5.62
C VAL A 97 -3.61 10.36 -4.56
N ASP A 98 -4.73 10.91 -5.00
CA ASP A 98 -5.80 11.40 -4.12
C ASP A 98 -6.52 10.26 -3.36
N PRO A 99 -7.35 10.58 -2.34
CA PRO A 99 -8.09 9.57 -1.59
C PRO A 99 -9.03 8.71 -2.44
N GLU A 100 -9.60 9.25 -3.52
CA GLU A 100 -10.56 8.52 -4.35
C GLU A 100 -9.85 7.45 -5.16
N HIS A 101 -8.70 7.77 -5.76
CA HIS A 101 -7.84 6.81 -6.44
C HIS A 101 -7.33 5.75 -5.49
N ALA A 102 -6.79 6.16 -4.34
CA ALA A 102 -6.34 5.24 -3.30
C ALA A 102 -7.46 4.27 -2.86
N MET A 103 -8.71 4.76 -2.81
CA MET A 103 -9.85 3.94 -2.47
C MET A 103 -10.34 3.03 -3.61
N ARG A 104 -10.14 3.40 -4.88
CA ARG A 104 -10.34 2.46 -5.99
C ARG A 104 -9.37 1.28 -5.89
N VAL A 105 -8.09 1.57 -5.66
CA VAL A 105 -7.05 0.55 -5.46
C VAL A 105 -7.43 -0.38 -4.29
N ALA A 106 -7.79 0.17 -3.13
CA ALA A 106 -8.18 -0.61 -1.96
C ALA A 106 -9.44 -1.48 -2.20
N LYS A 107 -10.43 -0.97 -2.93
CA LYS A 107 -11.62 -1.75 -3.30
C LYS A 107 -11.29 -2.88 -4.25
N ARG A 108 -10.37 -2.64 -5.18
CA ARG A 108 -9.88 -3.66 -6.12
C ARG A 108 -9.16 -4.78 -5.39
N THR A 109 -8.20 -4.46 -4.52
CA THR A 109 -7.49 -5.45 -3.68
C THR A 109 -8.41 -6.16 -2.68
N HIS A 110 -9.52 -5.54 -2.29
CA HIS A 110 -10.56 -6.21 -1.51
C HIS A 110 -11.39 -7.20 -2.35
N GLN A 111 -11.72 -6.88 -3.61
CA GLN A 111 -12.43 -7.81 -4.50
C GLN A 111 -11.56 -9.04 -4.82
N HIS A 112 -10.29 -8.78 -5.10
CA HIS A 112 -9.20 -9.72 -5.19
C HIS A 112 -9.17 -10.72 -4.02
N TRP A 113 -9.16 -10.20 -2.78
CA TRP A 113 -9.27 -11.02 -1.57
C TRP A 113 -10.59 -11.79 -1.47
N LYS A 114 -11.73 -11.20 -1.86
CA LYS A 114 -13.03 -11.88 -1.88
C LYS A 114 -13.03 -13.09 -2.83
N ASP A 115 -12.47 -12.92 -4.02
CA ASP A 115 -12.38 -14.00 -5.00
C ASP A 115 -11.49 -15.12 -4.47
N PHE A 116 -10.39 -14.77 -3.79
CA PHE A 116 -9.50 -15.72 -3.10
C PHE A 116 -10.23 -16.53 -2.03
N VAL A 117 -10.88 -15.89 -1.06
CA VAL A 117 -11.56 -16.60 0.04
C VAL A 117 -12.77 -17.41 -0.41
N ASN A 118 -13.37 -17.08 -1.55
CA ASN A 118 -14.48 -17.81 -2.14
C ASN A 118 -14.03 -18.91 -3.13
N GLY A 119 -12.73 -19.13 -3.31
CA GLY A 119 -12.20 -20.12 -4.27
C GLY A 119 -12.48 -19.78 -5.73
N GLN A 120 -12.78 -18.52 -6.03
CA GLN A 120 -13.04 -17.99 -7.38
C GLN A 120 -11.80 -17.34 -8.00
N ALA A 121 -10.76 -17.16 -7.19
CA ALA A 121 -9.43 -16.72 -7.58
C ALA A 121 -8.86 -17.61 -8.70
N LYS A 122 -8.53 -16.99 -9.85
CA LYS A 122 -7.79 -17.65 -10.93
C LYS A 122 -6.31 -17.30 -10.79
N CYS A 123 -5.48 -18.33 -10.55
CA CYS A 123 -4.02 -18.17 -10.57
C CYS A 123 -3.58 -17.86 -12.01
N ILE A 124 -2.90 -16.73 -12.20
CA ILE A 124 -2.22 -16.42 -13.46
C ILE A 124 -0.81 -17.03 -13.41
N THR A 125 -0.45 -17.73 -14.48
CA THR A 125 0.76 -18.56 -14.67
C THR A 125 2.10 -17.84 -14.50
N SER A 126 2.11 -16.54 -14.16
CA SER A 126 3.31 -15.72 -13.99
C SER A 126 3.73 -15.49 -12.53
N CYS A 127 3.10 -16.13 -11.54
CA CYS A 127 3.69 -16.26 -10.20
C CYS A 127 4.99 -17.07 -10.37
N HIS A 128 6.12 -16.37 -10.51
CA HIS A 128 7.39 -16.95 -10.93
C HIS A 128 7.85 -18.03 -9.94
N SER A 129 7.84 -19.29 -10.38
CA SER A 129 8.80 -20.38 -10.09
C SER A 129 9.35 -20.59 -8.66
N GLN A 130 8.77 -20.01 -7.62
CA GLN A 130 9.11 -20.31 -6.24
C GLN A 130 7.83 -20.66 -5.51
N ASP A 131 7.85 -21.85 -4.92
CA ASP A 131 6.88 -22.35 -3.97
C ASP A 131 6.33 -21.21 -3.12
N CYS A 132 5.01 -21.13 -3.07
CA CYS A 132 4.27 -20.33 -2.11
C CYS A 132 4.59 -20.88 -0.71
N HIS A 133 5.75 -20.54 -0.15
CA HIS A 133 6.23 -20.98 1.16
C HIS A 133 6.10 -22.50 1.46
N GLY A 134 6.22 -23.36 0.45
CA GLY A 134 6.11 -24.82 0.61
C GLY A 134 4.73 -25.29 1.08
N GLN A 135 3.68 -24.51 0.82
CA GLN A 135 2.30 -24.89 1.11
C GLN A 135 1.51 -24.86 -0.21
N ASP A 136 0.61 -25.84 -0.41
CA ASP A 136 -0.39 -25.88 -1.50
C ASP A 136 -1.44 -24.74 -1.35
N ILE A 137 -0.98 -23.52 -1.08
CA ILE A 137 -1.80 -22.33 -0.97
C ILE A 137 -1.80 -21.68 -2.35
N PRO A 138 -2.98 -21.39 -2.92
CA PRO A 138 -3.04 -20.66 -4.18
C PRO A 138 -2.35 -19.30 -4.03
N CYS A 139 -1.20 -19.10 -4.67
CA CYS A 139 -0.72 -17.74 -4.92
C CYS A 139 -1.74 -17.06 -5.81
N TRP A 140 -2.19 -15.90 -5.37
CA TRP A 140 -3.17 -15.15 -6.10
C TRP A 140 -2.71 -13.71 -6.21
N VAL A 141 -2.19 -13.40 -7.38
CA VAL A 141 -2.02 -12.04 -7.85
C VAL A 141 -3.13 -11.84 -8.85
N GLY A 142 -4.05 -10.92 -8.56
CA GLY A 142 -5.06 -10.52 -9.55
C GLY A 142 -4.40 -10.05 -10.84
N VAL A 143 -5.12 -10.08 -11.95
CA VAL A 143 -4.62 -9.48 -13.19
C VAL A 143 -4.42 -7.99 -12.92
N ASP A 144 -3.16 -7.57 -12.80
CA ASP A 144 -2.77 -6.17 -12.72
C ASP A 144 -2.64 -5.68 -14.16
N ASP A 145 -3.74 -5.17 -14.70
CA ASP A 145 -3.83 -4.65 -16.07
C ASP A 145 -3.22 -3.23 -16.20
N GLY A 146 -2.64 -2.72 -15.12
CA GLY A 146 -2.08 -1.38 -15.07
C GLY A 146 -3.15 -0.28 -15.07
N ALA A 147 -4.44 -0.59 -14.93
CA ALA A 147 -5.50 0.42 -15.00
C ALA A 147 -5.44 1.50 -13.89
N ASP A 148 -4.66 1.25 -12.83
CA ASP A 148 -4.48 2.18 -11.71
C ASP A 148 -3.11 2.89 -11.72
N LEU A 149 -2.24 2.64 -12.71
CA LEU A 149 -0.90 3.21 -12.88
C LEU A 149 -0.81 4.24 -14.00
#